data_AF-A0A959FXQ0-F1
#
_entry.id   AF-A0A959FXQ0-F1
#
_cell.length_a   1.000
_cell.length_b   1.000
_cell.length_c   1.000
_cell.angle_alpha   90.00
_cell.angle_beta   90.00
_cell.angle_gamma   90.00
#
_symmetry.space_group_name_H-M   'P 1'
#
loop_
_entity.id
_entity.type
_entity.pdbx_description
1 polymer ?
#
loop_
_entity_poly.entity_id
_entity_poly.type
_entity_poly.pdbx_seq_one_letter_code
_entity_poly.pdbx_strand_id
1 'polypeptide(L)'
;MRKWLQQIYYSFPLQLLKLHLRSNLLLLALWVLLVLLLTGSIGPKYGINYLFLSPEYMGAVDFWSFFFVGLTYGEMVMSWNLTTYLISAYHFPFLATLERPFTKFCLNNFIIPTAFAALMLVAHSHFEIYFEFRTWQDVFMNILGFFFGMSTLVIVLFVYFSFTNKDIKSFAKIREQLPPDMVARLGPGQRLGRGPASNSIFEVQDAWRVDTYLTESLRPRIVRSVAHYDSSMLVRIFRQNHINALLVQIFSLLLLVMLGYLIDQPSFRIPAVASMFLLGSIFMALTGAISYWFHRWRWTMIVVLLAVVNMVTKYEVFNHKNVAYGLNYETAPATYSYEALEAICSPENVAADKAATIEILEKWKAKMRAAGTPKPKMILYAVSGGGLKSAVWSMQVLRHADSLTNGKFWDQTVLFSGASGGIIGTAYYRE
;
A
#
# COMPACT_ATOMS: atom_id res chain seq x y z
N MET A 1 13.56 30.65 27.52
CA MET A 1 13.45 30.30 26.08
C MET A 1 14.53 29.34 25.59
N ARG A 2 15.83 29.59 25.82
CA ARG A 2 16.93 28.74 25.27
C ARG A 2 16.91 27.26 25.71
N LYS A 3 16.59 26.97 26.98
CA LYS A 3 16.48 25.58 27.50
C LYS A 3 15.28 24.82 26.92
N TRP A 4 14.14 25.49 26.75
CA TRP A 4 12.92 24.86 26.21
C TRP A 4 13.07 24.51 24.72
N LEU A 5 13.68 25.40 23.93
CA LEU A 5 14.02 25.13 22.53
C LEU A 5 15.01 23.97 22.38
N GLN A 6 16.00 23.87 23.27
CA GLN A 6 16.91 22.72 23.30
C GLN A 6 16.18 21.41 23.63
N GLN A 7 15.27 21.43 24.61
CA GLN A 7 14.48 20.24 24.97
C GLN A 7 13.58 19.76 23.83
N ILE A 8 12.99 20.68 23.06
CA ILE A 8 12.24 20.33 21.85
C ILE A 8 13.20 19.78 20.79
N TYR A 9 14.29 20.48 20.49
CA TYR A 9 15.23 20.05 19.45
C TYR A 9 15.81 18.67 19.74
N TYR A 10 16.13 18.35 20.99
CA TYR A 10 16.61 17.05 21.48
C TYR A 10 15.49 16.16 22.03
N SER A 11 14.23 16.43 21.67
CA SER A 11 13.13 15.53 21.95
C SER A 11 13.21 14.29 21.06
N PHE A 12 12.82 13.15 21.62
CA PHE A 12 12.88 11.88 20.92
C PHE A 12 12.12 11.87 19.59
N PRO A 13 10.90 12.46 19.47
CA PRO A 13 10.20 12.52 18.19
C PRO A 13 10.97 13.26 17.08
N LEU A 14 11.57 14.41 17.40
CA LEU A 14 12.33 15.18 16.42
C LEU A 14 13.67 14.53 16.07
N GLN A 15 14.30 13.84 17.02
CA GLN A 15 15.53 13.09 16.75
C GLN A 15 15.27 11.84 15.90
N LEU A 16 14.13 11.16 16.10
CA LEU A 16 13.68 10.09 15.21
C LEU A 16 13.42 10.61 13.79
N LEU A 17 12.71 11.74 13.64
CA LEU A 17 12.48 12.34 12.33
C LEU A 17 13.79 12.65 11.58
N LYS A 18 14.77 13.25 12.27
CA LYS A 18 16.11 13.51 11.70
C LYS A 18 16.82 12.23 11.31
N LEU A 19 16.74 11.19 12.15
CA LEU A 19 17.33 9.89 11.84
C LEU A 19 16.69 9.27 10.60
N HIS A 20 15.36 9.36 10.44
CA HIS A 20 14.67 8.85 9.26
C HIS A 20 15.13 9.57 7.99
N LEU A 21 15.18 10.91 8.03
CA LEU A 21 15.64 11.74 6.91
C LEU A 21 17.11 11.47 6.53
N ARG A 22 17.92 10.97 7.46
CA ARG A 22 19.33 10.65 7.21
C ARG A 22 19.55 9.22 6.73
N SER A 23 18.89 8.25 7.36
CA SER A 23 19.30 6.83 7.31
C SER A 23 18.24 5.88 6.75
N ASN A 24 16.97 6.28 6.75
CA ASN A 24 15.83 5.42 6.36
C ASN A 24 15.14 5.93 5.09
N LEU A 25 15.93 6.39 4.12
CA LEU A 25 15.44 7.04 2.90
C LEU A 25 14.50 6.16 2.07
N LEU A 26 14.74 4.85 1.97
CA LEU A 26 13.87 3.96 1.20
C LEU A 26 12.49 3.81 1.83
N LEU A 27 12.42 3.74 3.17
CA LEU A 27 11.15 3.67 3.88
C LEU A 27 10.41 5.02 3.80
N LEU A 28 11.13 6.14 3.83
CA LEU A 28 10.56 7.47 3.59
C LEU A 28 10.05 7.65 2.17
N ALA A 29 10.75 7.09 1.17
CA ALA A 29 10.32 7.15 -0.22
C ALA A 29 8.94 6.52 -0.43
N LEU A 30 8.60 5.47 0.33
CA LEU A 30 7.26 4.88 0.32
C LEU A 30 6.19 5.88 0.84
N TRP A 31 6.47 6.57 1.95
CA TRP A 31 5.55 7.61 2.45
C TRP A 31 5.39 8.75 1.45
N VAL A 32 6.49 9.20 0.83
CA VAL A 32 6.45 10.24 -0.22
C VAL A 32 5.65 9.77 -1.42
N LEU A 33 5.83 8.52 -1.87
CA LEU A 33 5.03 7.94 -2.94
C LEU A 33 3.54 7.96 -2.62
N LEU A 34 3.15 7.55 -1.41
CA LEU A 34 1.74 7.60 -0.99
C LEU A 34 1.20 9.03 -0.97
N VAL A 35 2.00 10.01 -0.52
CA VAL A 35 1.61 11.43 -0.59
C VAL A 35 1.39 11.87 -2.04
N LEU A 36 2.31 11.53 -2.95
CA LEU A 36 2.21 11.91 -4.37
C LEU A 36 1.00 11.27 -5.08
N LEU A 37 0.62 10.05 -4.68
CA LEU A 37 -0.59 9.38 -5.18
C LEU A 37 -1.86 10.03 -4.61
N LEU A 38 -1.88 10.31 -3.31
CA LEU A 38 -2.97 11.01 -2.62
C LEU A 38 -3.23 12.41 -3.19
N THR A 39 -2.18 13.20 -3.42
CA THR A 39 -2.30 14.56 -3.96
C THR A 39 -2.59 14.60 -5.46
N GLY A 40 -2.60 13.44 -6.14
CA GLY A 40 -2.77 13.35 -7.59
C GLY A 40 -1.58 13.87 -8.39
N SER A 41 -0.41 14.02 -7.77
CA SER A 41 0.83 14.35 -8.49
C SER A 41 1.30 13.19 -9.38
N ILE A 42 0.97 11.96 -9.00
CA ILE A 42 1.19 10.74 -9.79
C ILE A 42 -0.16 10.09 -10.10
N GLY A 43 -0.35 9.70 -11.37
CA GLY A 43 -1.54 8.98 -11.83
C GLY A 43 -2.89 9.71 -11.80
N PRO A 44 -2.99 11.06 -11.91
CA PRO A 44 -4.29 11.74 -11.87
C PRO A 44 -5.21 11.34 -13.03
N LYS A 45 -4.64 11.06 -14.22
CA LYS A 45 -5.39 10.59 -15.40
C LYS A 45 -6.06 9.22 -15.20
N TYR A 46 -5.54 8.42 -14.27
CA TYR A 46 -6.09 7.11 -13.91
C TYR A 46 -6.99 7.18 -12.68
N GLY A 47 -7.17 8.36 -12.07
CA GLY A 47 -8.00 8.55 -10.89
C GLY A 47 -7.46 7.91 -9.62
N ILE A 48 -6.15 7.65 -9.52
CA ILE A 48 -5.55 6.96 -8.36
C ILE A 48 -5.80 7.75 -7.05
N ASN A 49 -5.79 9.07 -7.11
CA ASN A 49 -6.08 9.93 -5.96
C ASN A 49 -7.48 9.67 -5.40
N TYR A 50 -8.48 9.36 -6.24
CA TYR A 50 -9.85 9.07 -5.79
C TYR A 50 -9.91 7.81 -4.93
N LEU A 51 -8.98 6.87 -5.08
CA LEU A 51 -8.91 5.68 -4.22
C LEU A 51 -8.67 6.04 -2.74
N PHE A 52 -8.01 7.17 -2.49
CA PHE A 52 -7.80 7.70 -1.14
C PHE A 52 -8.93 8.64 -0.70
N LEU A 53 -9.43 9.45 -1.64
CA LEU A 53 -10.41 10.50 -1.34
C LEU A 53 -11.82 9.95 -1.15
N SER A 54 -12.18 8.87 -1.83
CA SER A 54 -13.51 8.26 -1.74
C SER A 54 -13.36 6.73 -1.85
N PRO A 55 -12.79 6.08 -0.82
CA PRO A 55 -12.56 4.64 -0.82
C PRO A 55 -13.91 3.91 -0.83
N GLU A 56 -14.10 3.03 -1.80
CA GLU A 56 -15.35 2.29 -1.99
C GLU A 56 -15.25 0.87 -1.38
N TYR A 57 -16.29 0.47 -0.64
CA TYR A 57 -16.51 -0.90 -0.20
C TYR A 57 -17.95 -1.30 -0.54
N MET A 58 -18.12 -2.41 -1.27
CA MET A 58 -19.43 -2.94 -1.68
C MET A 58 -20.36 -1.91 -2.38
N GLY A 59 -19.82 -1.00 -3.20
CA GLY A 59 -20.62 0.01 -3.90
C GLY A 59 -20.92 1.28 -3.10
N ALA A 60 -20.42 1.38 -1.87
CA ALA A 60 -20.67 2.53 -0.99
C ALA A 60 -19.36 3.16 -0.50
N VAL A 61 -19.42 4.45 -0.18
CA VAL A 61 -18.38 5.20 0.52
C VAL A 61 -18.97 5.62 1.86
N ASP A 62 -18.63 4.85 2.89
CA ASP A 62 -19.28 4.91 4.20
C ASP A 62 -18.32 4.58 5.35
N PHE A 63 -18.87 4.48 6.56
CA PHE A 63 -18.15 4.08 7.75
C PHE A 63 -17.31 2.81 7.57
N TRP A 64 -17.86 1.77 6.92
CA TRP A 64 -17.18 0.48 6.75
C TRP A 64 -16.02 0.57 5.76
N SER A 65 -16.20 1.35 4.71
CA SER A 65 -15.14 1.67 3.75
C SER A 65 -13.96 2.29 4.49
N PHE A 66 -14.21 3.32 5.29
CA PHE A 66 -13.16 3.97 6.08
C PHE A 66 -12.64 3.10 7.23
N PHE A 67 -13.44 2.20 7.79
CA PHE A 67 -13.00 1.23 8.79
C PHE A 67 -11.90 0.32 8.25
N PHE A 68 -12.07 -0.26 7.05
CA PHE A 68 -11.04 -1.10 6.44
C PHE A 68 -9.79 -0.30 6.06
N VAL A 69 -9.96 0.93 5.58
CA VAL A 69 -8.84 1.84 5.34
C VAL A 69 -8.08 2.14 6.63
N GLY A 70 -8.79 2.43 7.72
CA GLY A 70 -8.21 2.67 9.04
C GLY A 70 -7.46 1.45 9.59
N LEU A 71 -8.05 0.27 9.45
CA LEU A 71 -7.47 -1.01 9.87
C LEU A 71 -6.14 -1.25 9.17
N THR A 72 -6.12 -1.24 7.83
CA THR A 72 -4.91 -1.48 7.03
C THR A 72 -3.89 -0.35 7.14
N TYR A 73 -4.34 0.90 7.31
CA TYR A 73 -3.46 2.02 7.62
C TYR A 73 -2.76 1.83 8.98
N GLY A 74 -3.51 1.42 10.01
CA GLY A 74 -2.95 1.05 11.31
C GLY A 74 -1.87 -0.02 11.18
N GLU A 75 -2.04 -0.97 10.26
CA GLU A 75 -1.10 -2.05 10.03
C GLU A 75 0.18 -1.53 9.39
N MET A 76 0.04 -0.68 8.37
CA MET A 76 1.18 0.00 7.76
C MET A 76 1.95 0.85 8.78
N VAL A 77 1.25 1.57 9.67
CA VAL A 77 1.88 2.35 10.76
C VAL A 77 2.61 1.43 11.75
N MET A 78 2.04 0.28 12.08
CA MET A 78 2.71 -0.69 12.95
C MET A 78 3.90 -1.35 12.27
N SER A 79 3.81 -1.68 10.99
CA SER A 79 4.94 -2.19 10.18
C SER A 79 6.06 -1.16 10.08
N TRP A 80 5.72 0.12 9.86
CA TRP A 80 6.67 1.23 9.91
C TRP A 80 7.41 1.25 11.25
N ASN A 81 6.69 1.26 12.37
CA ASN A 81 7.28 1.35 13.70
C ASN A 81 8.14 0.16 14.06
N LEU A 82 7.68 -1.05 13.73
CA LEU A 82 8.40 -2.28 13.98
C LEU A 82 9.68 -2.36 13.13
N THR A 83 9.58 -1.97 11.86
CA THR A 83 10.72 -1.92 10.94
C THR A 83 11.75 -0.88 11.38
N THR A 84 11.33 0.34 11.72
CA THR A 84 12.26 1.38 12.16
C THR A 84 12.84 1.07 13.54
N TYR A 85 12.07 0.44 14.44
CA TYR A 85 12.60 -0.05 15.71
C TYR A 85 13.70 -1.09 15.50
N LEU A 86 13.48 -2.07 14.61
CA LEU A 86 14.45 -3.11 14.26
C LEU A 86 15.79 -2.52 13.79
N ILE A 87 15.75 -1.53 12.89
CA ILE A 87 16.95 -0.99 12.24
C ILE A 87 17.55 0.23 12.93
N SER A 88 16.86 0.86 13.88
CA SER A 88 17.29 2.15 14.45
C SER A 88 17.25 2.22 15.98
N ALA A 89 16.61 1.29 16.69
CA ALA A 89 16.51 1.37 18.15
C ALA A 89 17.86 1.30 18.87
N TYR A 90 18.88 0.69 18.26
CA TYR A 90 20.22 0.60 18.85
C TYR A 90 20.90 1.97 19.01
N HIS A 91 20.53 2.98 18.20
CA HIS A 91 20.99 4.35 18.38
C HIS A 91 20.44 5.01 19.64
N PHE A 92 19.44 4.41 20.27
CA PHE A 92 18.75 4.94 21.45
C PHE A 92 18.80 3.94 22.63
N PRO A 93 19.99 3.67 23.20
CA PRO A 93 20.15 2.66 24.26
C PRO A 93 19.26 2.90 25.49
N PHE A 94 18.89 4.16 25.77
CA PHE A 94 18.03 4.50 26.90
C PHE A 94 16.68 3.79 26.86
N LEU A 95 16.17 3.44 25.68
CA LEU A 95 14.92 2.70 25.52
C LEU A 95 14.94 1.38 26.28
N ALA A 96 16.07 0.66 26.26
CA ALA A 96 16.19 -0.63 26.94
C ALA A 96 16.14 -0.53 28.48
N THR A 97 16.20 0.68 29.05
CA THR A 97 15.99 0.89 30.51
C THR A 97 14.54 1.22 30.87
N LEU A 98 13.67 1.39 29.88
CA LEU A 98 12.26 1.73 30.06
C LEU A 98 11.39 0.47 30.07
N GLU A 99 10.31 0.51 30.84
CA GLU A 99 9.24 -0.47 30.69
C GLU A 99 8.56 -0.27 29.33
N ARG A 100 8.24 -1.36 28.63
CA ARG A 100 7.59 -1.37 27.30
C ARG A 100 8.32 -0.47 26.27
N PRO A 101 9.59 -0.77 25.95
CA PRO A 101 10.43 0.08 25.10
C PRO A 101 9.85 0.32 23.70
N PHE A 102 9.21 -0.70 23.12
CA PHE A 102 8.59 -0.59 21.80
C PHE A 102 7.40 0.38 21.81
N THR A 103 6.52 0.32 22.82
CA THR A 103 5.39 1.25 22.94
C THR A 103 5.87 2.70 23.02
N LYS A 104 6.93 2.97 23.81
CA LYS A 104 7.55 4.31 23.87
C LYS A 104 8.08 4.74 22.52
N PHE A 105 8.72 3.83 21.78
CA PHE A 105 9.22 4.11 20.45
C PHE A 105 8.07 4.50 19.51
N CYS A 106 6.99 3.72 19.45
CA CYS A 106 5.82 4.02 18.61
C CYS A 106 5.20 5.38 18.93
N LEU A 107 5.02 5.69 20.22
CA LEU A 107 4.46 6.97 20.67
C LEU A 107 5.31 8.17 20.28
N ASN A 108 6.63 8.00 20.14
CA ASN A 108 7.51 9.08 19.74
C ASN A 108 7.77 9.10 18.23
N ASN A 109 7.54 8.00 17.51
CA ASN A 109 7.66 7.89 16.06
C ASN A 109 6.32 8.17 15.33
N PHE A 110 5.56 9.14 15.83
CA PHE A 110 4.22 9.44 15.33
C PHE A 110 4.20 10.47 14.18
N ILE A 111 5.22 11.32 14.06
CA ILE A 111 5.19 12.52 13.20
C ILE A 111 4.84 12.19 11.75
N ILE A 112 5.53 11.23 11.13
CA ILE A 112 5.33 10.87 9.71
C ILE A 112 3.94 10.23 9.50
N PRO A 113 3.56 9.17 10.24
CA PRO A 113 2.20 8.62 10.18
C PRO A 113 1.12 9.70 10.36
N THR A 114 1.16 10.45 11.45
CA THR A 114 0.12 11.44 11.77
C THR A 114 0.04 12.54 10.72
N ALA A 115 1.17 13.00 10.18
CA ALA A 115 1.17 14.00 9.10
C ALA A 115 0.48 13.45 7.83
N PHE A 116 0.77 12.20 7.45
CA PHE A 116 0.11 11.56 6.32
C PHE A 116 -1.39 11.36 6.55
N ALA A 117 -1.79 10.84 7.72
CA ALA A 117 -3.20 10.65 8.07
C ALA A 117 -3.95 11.99 8.07
N ALA A 118 -3.36 13.05 8.64
CA ALA A 118 -3.96 14.38 8.63
C ALA A 118 -4.14 14.91 7.20
N LEU A 119 -3.11 14.78 6.34
CA LEU A 119 -3.21 15.17 4.93
C LEU A 119 -4.33 14.40 4.22
N MET A 120 -4.41 13.08 4.42
CA MET A 120 -5.42 12.22 3.82
C MET A 120 -6.83 12.61 4.25
N LEU A 121 -7.06 12.77 5.56
CA LEU A 121 -8.37 13.11 6.11
C LEU A 121 -8.82 14.53 5.73
N VAL A 122 -7.89 15.49 5.68
CA VAL A 122 -8.19 16.86 5.20
C VAL A 122 -8.54 16.84 3.71
N ALA A 123 -7.77 16.12 2.89
CA ALA A 123 -8.04 16.00 1.46
C ALA A 123 -9.37 15.30 1.18
N HIS A 124 -9.66 14.22 1.91
CA HIS A 124 -10.97 13.52 1.87
C HIS A 124 -12.11 14.46 2.27
N SER A 125 -12.00 15.14 3.41
CA SER A 125 -13.07 16.04 3.90
C SER A 125 -13.35 17.15 2.88
N HIS A 126 -12.29 17.76 2.32
CA HIS A 126 -12.44 18.73 1.26
C HIS A 126 -13.10 18.12 0.02
N PHE A 127 -12.71 16.90 -0.38
CA PHE A 127 -13.27 16.24 -1.54
C PHE A 127 -14.78 15.97 -1.39
N GLU A 128 -15.20 15.34 -0.29
CA GLU A 128 -16.59 14.96 -0.06
C GLU A 128 -17.52 16.17 0.07
N ILE A 129 -17.06 17.26 0.69
CA ILE A 129 -17.90 18.44 0.94
C ILE A 129 -18.03 19.30 -0.31
N TYR A 130 -16.93 19.55 -1.01
CA TYR A 130 -16.92 20.48 -2.14
C TYR A 130 -17.29 19.84 -3.48
N PHE A 131 -17.01 18.54 -3.68
CA PHE A 131 -17.26 17.87 -4.95
C PHE A 131 -18.42 16.87 -4.90
N GLU A 132 -18.56 16.11 -3.80
CA GLU A 132 -19.65 15.14 -3.63
C GLU A 132 -20.88 15.73 -2.90
N PHE A 133 -20.79 16.98 -2.42
CA PHE A 133 -21.85 17.70 -1.69
C PHE A 133 -22.41 16.90 -0.51
N ARG A 134 -21.56 16.10 0.14
CA ARG A 134 -21.93 15.28 1.30
C ARG A 134 -22.12 16.12 2.55
N THR A 135 -22.94 15.62 3.46
CA THR A 135 -23.18 16.32 4.72
C THR A 135 -21.97 16.20 5.64
N TRP A 136 -21.80 17.17 6.54
CA TRP A 136 -20.76 17.11 7.58
C TRP A 136 -20.91 15.88 8.49
N GLN A 137 -22.14 15.36 8.65
CA GLN A 137 -22.40 14.17 9.45
C GLN A 137 -21.81 12.92 8.78
N ASP A 138 -21.97 12.77 7.46
CA ASP A 138 -21.41 11.65 6.71
C ASP A 138 -19.88 11.66 6.77
N VAL A 139 -19.27 12.83 6.54
CA VAL A 139 -17.81 13.00 6.62
C VAL A 139 -17.29 12.69 8.03
N PHE A 140 -18.00 13.15 9.06
CA PHE A 140 -17.64 12.83 10.45
C PHE A 140 -17.71 11.31 10.73
N MET A 141 -18.75 10.63 10.24
CA MET A 141 -18.88 9.18 10.38
C MET A 141 -17.77 8.42 9.65
N ASN A 142 -17.37 8.87 8.46
CA ASN A 142 -16.24 8.30 7.72
C ASN A 142 -14.92 8.46 8.50
N ILE A 143 -14.65 9.66 9.03
CA ILE A 143 -13.47 9.92 9.88
C ILE A 143 -13.50 9.04 11.14
N LEU A 144 -14.67 8.88 11.76
CA LEU A 144 -14.84 8.01 12.93
C LEU A 144 -14.56 6.54 12.57
N GLY A 145 -15.04 6.07 11.42
CA GLY A 145 -14.73 4.75 10.87
C GLY A 145 -13.24 4.51 10.73
N PHE A 146 -12.52 5.48 10.15
CA PHE A 146 -11.06 5.40 10.03
C PHE A 146 -10.35 5.25 11.38
N PHE A 147 -10.65 6.11 12.35
CA PHE A 147 -10.01 6.02 13.66
C PHE A 147 -10.43 4.77 14.43
N PHE A 148 -11.67 4.30 14.26
CA PHE A 148 -12.15 3.08 14.89
C PHE A 148 -11.44 1.84 14.31
N GLY A 149 -11.28 1.76 12.98
CA GLY A 149 -10.51 0.70 12.32
C GLY A 149 -9.05 0.68 12.76
N MET A 150 -8.40 1.85 12.77
CA MET A 150 -7.02 1.98 13.23
C MET A 150 -6.85 1.55 14.69
N SER A 151 -7.75 1.99 15.57
CA SER A 151 -7.72 1.64 16.99
C SER A 151 -7.95 0.15 17.21
N THR A 152 -8.88 -0.46 16.46
CA THR A 152 -9.16 -1.90 16.52
C THR A 152 -7.89 -2.70 16.24
N LEU A 153 -7.16 -2.39 15.17
CA LEU A 153 -5.91 -3.08 14.88
C LEU A 153 -4.85 -2.86 15.96
N VAL A 154 -4.65 -1.61 16.41
CA VAL A 154 -3.66 -1.29 17.45
C VAL A 154 -3.96 -2.07 18.74
N ILE A 155 -5.23 -2.18 19.13
CA ILE A 155 -5.66 -2.97 20.30
C ILE A 155 -5.36 -4.46 20.08
N VAL A 156 -5.73 -5.04 18.93
CA VAL A 156 -5.45 -6.45 18.61
C VAL A 156 -3.95 -6.75 18.69
N LEU A 157 -3.12 -5.90 18.08
CA LEU A 157 -1.67 -6.07 18.12
C LEU A 157 -1.10 -5.84 19.52
N PHE A 158 -1.62 -4.88 20.28
CA PHE A 158 -1.22 -4.66 21.67
C PHE A 158 -1.51 -5.89 22.54
N VAL A 159 -2.70 -6.47 22.41
CA VAL A 159 -3.08 -7.71 23.11
C VAL A 159 -2.13 -8.83 22.72
N TYR A 160 -1.91 -9.06 21.42
CA TYR A 160 -0.96 -10.05 20.93
C TYR A 160 0.46 -9.87 21.50
N PHE A 161 1.01 -8.66 21.46
CA PHE A 161 2.34 -8.37 21.99
C PHE A 161 2.41 -8.49 23.51
N SER A 162 1.32 -8.20 24.23
CA SER A 162 1.27 -8.35 25.69
C SER A 162 1.39 -9.80 26.14
N PHE A 163 0.89 -10.75 25.34
CA PHE A 163 1.04 -12.18 25.61
C PHE A 163 2.36 -12.75 25.12
N THR A 164 2.93 -12.20 24.05
CA THR A 164 4.06 -12.81 23.34
C THR A 164 5.41 -12.18 23.68
N ASN A 165 5.47 -10.93 24.12
CA ASN A 165 6.71 -10.28 24.54
C ASN A 165 7.01 -10.57 26.01
N LYS A 166 8.17 -11.17 26.30
CA LYS A 166 8.65 -11.38 27.67
C LYS A 166 9.43 -10.14 28.15
N ASP A 167 8.97 -9.51 29.22
CA ASP A 167 9.62 -8.33 29.81
C ASP A 167 10.96 -8.65 30.52
N ILE A 168 11.79 -7.62 30.71
CA ILE A 168 13.08 -7.68 31.45
C ILE A 168 12.95 -8.35 32.83
N LYS A 169 11.78 -8.22 33.50
CA LYS A 169 11.52 -8.87 34.79
C LYS A 169 11.54 -10.41 34.71
N SER A 170 11.26 -11.00 33.55
CA SER A 170 11.42 -12.44 33.32
C SER A 170 12.90 -12.88 33.28
N PHE A 171 13.81 -12.00 32.82
CA PHE A 171 15.25 -12.25 32.79
C PHE A 171 15.91 -12.08 34.16
N ALA A 172 15.42 -11.14 34.98
CA ALA A 172 15.88 -11.00 36.36
C ALA A 172 15.57 -12.26 37.18
N LYS A 173 14.40 -12.89 36.96
CA LYS A 173 13.98 -14.12 37.64
C LYS A 173 14.82 -15.35 37.25
N ILE A 174 15.28 -15.44 36.00
CA ILE A 174 16.19 -16.51 35.56
C ILE A 174 17.55 -16.41 36.25
N ARG A 175 18.00 -15.19 36.58
CA ARG A 175 19.26 -14.97 37.32
C ARG A 175 19.16 -15.40 38.79
N GLU A 176 17.97 -15.25 39.40
CA GLU A 176 17.69 -15.70 40.77
C GLU A 176 17.48 -17.22 40.90
N GLN A 177 17.18 -17.92 39.80
CA GLN A 177 16.90 -19.37 39.78
C GLN A 177 18.11 -20.25 39.44
N LEU A 178 19.32 -19.69 39.30
CA LEU A 178 20.53 -20.50 39.18
C LEU A 178 20.90 -21.09 40.55
N PRO A 179 21.11 -22.42 40.66
CA PRO A 179 21.46 -23.05 41.93
C PRO A 179 22.73 -22.43 42.55
N PRO A 180 22.82 -22.28 43.89
CA PRO A 180 23.98 -21.69 44.57
C PRO A 180 25.30 -22.35 44.20
N ASP A 181 25.25 -23.64 43.84
CA ASP A 181 26.42 -24.48 43.55
C ASP A 181 27.08 -24.16 42.20
N MET A 182 26.37 -23.49 41.27
CA MET A 182 27.00 -22.94 40.05
C MET A 182 27.62 -21.57 40.27
N VAL A 183 27.20 -20.83 41.31
CA VAL A 183 27.77 -19.53 41.67
C VAL A 183 29.01 -19.71 42.56
N ALA A 184 29.06 -20.77 43.37
CA ALA A 184 30.16 -21.08 44.29
C ALA A 184 31.44 -21.63 43.61
N ARG A 185 31.41 -21.98 42.31
CA ARG A 185 32.62 -22.36 41.55
C ARG A 185 33.39 -21.17 40.95
N LEU A 186 32.94 -19.94 41.20
CA LEU A 186 33.66 -18.73 40.82
C LEU A 186 34.55 -18.29 41.99
N GLY A 187 35.83 -18.65 41.94
CA GLY A 187 36.82 -18.22 42.92
C GLY A 187 36.92 -16.69 43.02
N PRO A 188 37.43 -16.15 44.14
CA PRO A 188 37.54 -14.70 44.33
C PRO A 188 38.50 -14.12 43.29
N GLY A 189 37.95 -13.46 42.27
CA GLY A 189 38.71 -12.85 41.17
C GLY A 189 38.33 -13.34 39.76
N GLN A 190 37.54 -14.40 39.61
CA GLN A 190 37.08 -14.84 38.27
C GLN A 190 35.83 -14.06 37.84
N ARG A 191 36.07 -12.89 37.22
CA ARG A 191 35.09 -12.20 36.38
C ARG A 191 34.77 -13.11 35.20
N LEU A 192 33.50 -13.49 35.03
CA LEU A 192 33.02 -14.23 33.87
C LEU A 192 33.53 -13.59 32.57
N GLY A 193 34.39 -14.34 31.86
CA GLY A 193 34.53 -14.29 30.40
C GLY A 193 34.81 -12.93 29.76
N ARG A 194 35.96 -12.31 30.07
CA ARG A 194 36.70 -11.58 29.02
C ARG A 194 37.33 -12.63 28.08
N GLY A 195 36.54 -13.11 27.12
CA GLY A 195 37.14 -13.68 25.90
C GLY A 195 37.94 -12.58 25.19
N PRO A 196 38.97 -12.92 24.39
CA PRO A 196 39.62 -11.93 23.55
C PRO A 196 38.54 -11.25 22.71
N ALA A 197 38.57 -9.92 22.67
CA ALA A 197 37.58 -9.08 22.02
C ALA A 197 37.28 -9.58 20.59
N SER A 198 36.28 -10.44 20.44
CA SER A 198 35.78 -10.85 19.13
C SER A 198 34.85 -9.74 18.68
N ASN A 199 35.42 -8.67 18.11
CA ASN A 199 34.74 -7.68 17.28
C ASN A 199 33.29 -7.35 17.70
N SER A 200 33.06 -6.94 18.95
CA SER A 200 31.79 -6.29 19.31
C SER A 200 31.82 -4.86 18.79
N ILE A 201 31.46 -4.69 17.52
CA ILE A 201 31.42 -3.47 16.71
C ILE A 201 30.45 -2.38 17.27
N PHE A 202 29.85 -2.59 18.44
CA PHE A 202 28.88 -1.69 19.06
C PHE A 202 29.49 -1.01 20.28
N GLU A 203 30.44 -0.10 20.04
CA GLU A 203 30.86 0.85 21.08
C GLU A 203 29.72 1.84 21.35
N VAL A 204 29.60 2.27 22.61
CA VAL A 204 28.68 3.32 23.10
C VAL A 204 28.86 4.68 22.36
N GLN A 205 29.83 4.79 21.45
CA GLN A 205 30.13 5.98 20.65
C GLN A 205 29.02 6.36 19.65
N ASP A 206 28.18 5.43 19.18
CA ASP A 206 27.09 5.72 18.21
C ASP A 206 25.74 6.10 18.85
N ALA A 207 25.72 6.40 20.15
CA ALA A 207 24.52 6.78 20.87
C ALA A 207 24.03 8.17 20.43
N TRP A 208 22.81 8.23 19.90
CA TRP A 208 22.20 9.48 19.45
C TRP A 208 21.67 10.26 20.64
N ARG A 209 22.06 11.53 20.76
CA ARG A 209 21.67 12.38 21.89
C ARG A 209 20.16 12.64 21.89
N VAL A 210 19.51 12.28 22.99
CA VAL A 210 18.10 12.55 23.27
C VAL A 210 17.97 13.01 24.72
N ASP A 211 17.33 14.17 24.92
CA ASP A 211 17.20 14.78 26.25
C ASP A 211 15.81 14.50 26.85
N THR A 212 14.75 14.43 26.03
CA THR A 212 13.37 14.19 26.46
C THR A 212 12.64 13.19 25.57
N TYR A 213 11.67 12.45 26.11
CA TYR A 213 10.78 11.55 25.36
C TYR A 213 9.34 11.61 25.89
N LEU A 214 8.36 11.28 25.05
CA LEU A 214 6.95 11.18 25.43
C LEU A 214 6.64 9.84 26.11
N THR A 215 5.87 9.91 27.18
CA THR A 215 5.36 8.74 27.93
C THR A 215 3.95 8.34 27.46
N GLU A 216 3.38 7.24 27.99
CA GLU A 216 2.01 6.77 27.63
C GLU A 216 0.94 7.79 28.01
N SER A 217 1.20 8.63 29.01
CA SER A 217 0.33 9.75 29.38
C SER A 217 0.56 11.00 28.52
N LEU A 218 1.32 10.88 27.41
CA LEU A 218 1.71 11.96 26.50
C LEU A 218 2.47 13.12 27.19
N ARG A 219 3.06 12.85 28.35
CA ARG A 219 3.87 13.83 29.09
C ARG A 219 5.35 13.67 28.74
N PRO A 220 6.09 14.77 28.49
CA PRO A 220 7.52 14.72 28.27
C PRO A 220 8.25 14.34 29.56
N ARG A 221 9.21 13.42 29.46
CA ARG A 221 10.07 12.97 30.56
C ARG A 221 11.53 12.98 30.14
N ILE A 222 12.42 13.24 31.10
CA ILE A 222 13.87 13.31 30.87
C ILE A 222 14.44 11.89 30.74
N VAL A 223 15.38 11.72 29.80
CA VAL A 223 16.12 10.49 29.58
C VAL A 223 17.10 10.24 30.73
N ARG A 224 17.20 8.99 31.21
CA ARG A 224 18.17 8.59 32.24
C ARG A 224 19.45 8.09 31.61
N SER A 225 20.59 8.30 32.29
CA SER A 225 21.89 7.82 31.81
C SER A 225 21.94 6.29 31.77
N VAL A 226 22.48 5.77 30.67
CA VAL A 226 22.60 4.33 30.37
C VAL A 226 24.03 3.81 30.51
N ALA A 227 24.98 4.66 30.91
CA ALA A 227 26.41 4.36 30.94
C ALA A 227 26.83 3.17 31.83
N HIS A 228 25.91 2.64 32.65
CA HIS A 228 26.16 1.60 33.64
C HIS A 228 25.71 0.20 33.17
N TYR A 229 25.06 0.09 32.00
CA TYR A 229 24.58 -1.20 31.47
C TYR A 229 25.52 -1.76 30.41
N ASP A 230 25.71 -3.08 30.43
CA ASP A 230 26.47 -3.80 29.39
C ASP A 230 25.69 -3.78 28.07
N SER A 231 26.32 -3.23 27.01
CA SER A 231 25.75 -3.09 25.67
C SER A 231 25.27 -4.42 25.08
N SER A 232 25.92 -5.54 25.43
CA SER A 232 25.55 -6.87 24.94
C SER A 232 24.18 -7.34 25.48
N MET A 233 23.81 -6.93 26.70
CA MET A 233 22.52 -7.23 27.31
C MET A 233 21.38 -6.43 26.66
N LEU A 234 21.63 -5.15 26.35
CA LEU A 234 20.64 -4.28 25.69
C LEU A 234 20.30 -4.82 24.29
N VAL A 235 21.31 -5.24 23.52
CA VAL A 235 21.12 -5.81 22.18
C VAL A 235 20.33 -7.12 22.21
N ARG A 236 20.50 -7.97 23.24
CA ARG A 236 19.71 -9.21 23.38
C ARG A 236 18.22 -8.95 23.56
N ILE A 237 17.85 -7.93 24.32
CA ILE A 237 16.44 -7.55 24.56
C ILE A 237 15.78 -7.07 23.26
N PHE A 238 16.49 -6.28 22.45
CA PHE A 238 15.98 -5.87 21.14
C PHE A 238 15.78 -7.07 20.21
N ARG A 239 16.68 -8.06 20.25
CA ARG A 239 16.66 -9.23 19.37
C ARG A 239 15.47 -10.17 19.57
N GLN A 240 14.92 -10.21 20.78
CA GLN A 240 13.88 -11.18 21.14
C GLN A 240 12.48 -10.81 20.62
N ASN A 241 12.20 -9.51 20.45
CA ASN A 241 10.91 -9.04 19.92
C ASN A 241 10.82 -9.15 18.38
N HIS A 242 11.89 -9.57 17.70
CA HIS A 242 11.94 -9.67 16.24
C HIS A 242 11.12 -10.83 15.68
N ILE A 243 10.97 -11.94 16.40
CA ILE A 243 10.18 -13.09 15.94
C ILE A 243 8.69 -12.72 15.89
N ASN A 244 8.19 -12.08 16.94
CA ASN A 244 6.79 -11.65 17.01
C ASN A 244 6.47 -10.63 15.91
N ALA A 245 7.44 -9.77 15.62
CA ALA A 245 7.38 -8.83 14.53
C ALA A 245 7.30 -9.49 13.15
N LEU A 246 8.12 -10.51 12.91
CA LEU A 246 8.12 -11.30 11.67
C LEU A 246 6.82 -12.09 11.50
N LEU A 247 6.24 -12.62 12.59
CA LEU A 247 4.94 -13.30 12.55
C LEU A 247 3.80 -12.37 12.11
N VAL A 248 3.76 -11.14 12.60
CA VAL A 248 2.77 -10.13 12.15
C VAL A 248 2.89 -9.88 10.64
N GLN A 249 4.13 -9.80 10.13
CA GLN A 249 4.39 -9.55 8.70
C GLN A 249 3.99 -10.74 7.81
N ILE A 250 4.26 -11.97 8.25
CA ILE A 250 3.80 -13.18 7.54
C ILE A 250 2.28 -13.22 7.51
N PHE A 251 1.63 -12.90 8.63
CA PHE A 251 0.16 -12.84 8.68
C PHE A 251 -0.40 -11.82 7.69
N SER A 252 0.17 -10.61 7.61
CA SER A 252 -0.22 -9.59 6.62
C SER A 252 -0.11 -10.10 5.18
N LEU A 253 0.98 -10.80 4.85
CA LEU A 253 1.18 -11.37 3.51
C LEU A 253 0.12 -12.43 3.20
N LEU A 254 -0.14 -13.35 4.14
CA LEU A 254 -1.17 -14.37 4.00
C LEU A 254 -2.57 -13.76 3.85
N LEU A 255 -2.87 -12.71 4.62
CA LEU A 255 -4.12 -11.97 4.51
C LEU A 255 -4.28 -11.34 3.12
N LEU A 256 -3.24 -10.69 2.59
CA LEU A 256 -3.29 -10.10 1.25
C LEU A 256 -3.52 -11.16 0.17
N VAL A 257 -2.84 -12.31 0.25
CA VAL A 257 -3.02 -13.43 -0.68
C VAL A 257 -4.43 -14.02 -0.57
N MET A 258 -4.93 -14.21 0.65
CA MET A 258 -6.29 -14.71 0.90
C MET A 258 -7.35 -13.78 0.30
N LEU A 259 -7.21 -12.46 0.51
CA LEU A 259 -8.11 -11.46 -0.07
C LEU A 259 -8.07 -11.48 -1.60
N GLY A 260 -6.88 -11.62 -2.19
CA GLY A 260 -6.71 -11.76 -3.63
C GLY A 260 -7.38 -13.02 -4.19
N TYR A 261 -7.26 -14.15 -3.50
CA TYR A 261 -7.90 -15.41 -3.91
C TYR A 261 -9.43 -15.35 -3.81
N LEU A 262 -9.98 -14.61 -2.85
CA LEU A 262 -11.42 -14.48 -2.62
C LEU A 262 -12.04 -13.24 -3.29
N ILE A 263 -11.33 -12.60 -4.23
CA ILE A 263 -11.76 -11.32 -4.84
C ILE A 263 -13.09 -11.42 -5.58
N ASP A 264 -13.48 -12.60 -6.05
CA ASP A 264 -14.78 -12.83 -6.70
C ASP A 264 -15.95 -12.60 -5.74
N GLN A 265 -15.75 -12.80 -4.44
CA GLN A 265 -16.76 -12.55 -3.42
C GLN A 265 -16.77 -11.08 -2.98
N PRO A 266 -17.90 -10.34 -3.10
CA PRO A 266 -17.95 -8.90 -2.82
C PRO A 266 -17.43 -8.48 -1.43
N SER A 267 -17.64 -9.29 -0.40
CA SER A 267 -17.20 -9.00 0.98
C SER A 267 -15.69 -9.01 1.17
N PHE A 268 -14.92 -9.61 0.25
CA PHE A 268 -13.46 -9.64 0.31
C PHE A 268 -12.81 -8.57 -0.57
N ARG A 269 -13.61 -7.80 -1.31
CA ARG A 269 -13.17 -6.63 -2.10
C ARG A 269 -13.01 -5.42 -1.20
N ILE A 270 -11.97 -5.42 -0.37
CA ILE A 270 -11.63 -4.25 0.46
C ILE A 270 -11.29 -3.04 -0.42
N PRO A 271 -11.43 -1.80 0.10
CA PRO A 271 -11.07 -0.61 -0.66
C PRO A 271 -9.66 -0.68 -1.24
N ALA A 272 -9.47 -0.22 -2.47
CA ALA A 272 -8.18 -0.34 -3.17
C ALA A 272 -7.02 0.29 -2.39
N VAL A 273 -7.24 1.42 -1.73
CA VAL A 273 -6.22 2.06 -0.87
C VAL A 273 -5.86 1.20 0.35
N ALA A 274 -6.81 0.42 0.89
CA ALA A 274 -6.55 -0.50 1.98
C ALA A 274 -5.57 -1.61 1.53
N SER A 275 -5.77 -2.16 0.33
CA SER A 275 -4.81 -3.08 -0.30
C SER A 275 -3.45 -2.42 -0.56
N MET A 276 -3.40 -1.14 -0.93
CA MET A 276 -2.14 -0.40 -1.09
C MET A 276 -1.39 -0.26 0.25
N PHE A 277 -2.10 -0.03 1.37
CA PHE A 277 -1.47 0.01 2.69
C PHE A 277 -0.94 -1.36 3.15
N LEU A 278 -1.67 -2.45 2.88
CA LEU A 278 -1.16 -3.82 3.09
C LEU A 278 0.10 -4.10 2.26
N LEU A 279 0.09 -3.76 0.97
CA LEU A 279 1.27 -3.91 0.12
C LEU A 279 2.43 -3.06 0.62
N GLY A 280 2.16 -1.83 1.06
CA GLY A 280 3.13 -0.94 1.69
C GLY A 280 3.71 -1.54 2.98
N SER A 281 2.89 -2.18 3.82
CA SER A 281 3.33 -2.83 5.06
C SER A 281 4.32 -3.96 4.78
N ILE A 282 4.06 -4.77 3.74
CA ILE A 282 4.94 -5.84 3.27
C ILE A 282 6.24 -5.28 2.70
N PHE A 283 6.17 -4.21 1.90
CA PHE A 283 7.36 -3.58 1.33
C PHE A 283 8.28 -2.99 2.41
N MET A 284 7.69 -2.33 3.43
CA MET A 284 8.44 -1.84 4.60
C MET A 284 9.13 -3.01 5.34
N ALA A 285 8.39 -4.09 5.60
CA ALA A 285 8.91 -5.28 6.27
C ALA A 285 10.10 -5.89 5.51
N LEU A 286 9.96 -6.10 4.20
CA LEU A 286 11.01 -6.65 3.35
C LEU A 286 12.26 -5.76 3.33
N THR A 287 12.07 -4.45 3.19
CA THR A 287 13.14 -3.46 3.28
C THR A 287 13.85 -3.51 4.62
N GLY A 288 13.07 -3.64 5.70
CA GLY A 288 13.55 -3.81 7.07
C GLY A 288 14.43 -5.05 7.22
N ALA A 289 13.94 -6.19 6.74
CA ALA A 289 14.64 -7.47 6.79
C ALA A 289 15.97 -7.42 6.00
N ILE A 290 15.96 -6.88 4.78
CA ILE A 290 17.18 -6.73 3.97
C ILE A 290 18.18 -5.79 4.67
N SER A 291 17.70 -4.65 5.18
CA SER A 291 18.55 -3.68 5.88
C SER A 291 19.15 -4.28 7.16
N TYR A 292 18.38 -5.10 7.86
CA TYR A 292 18.81 -5.78 9.07
C TYR A 292 19.83 -6.90 8.80
N TRP A 293 19.62 -7.76 7.80
CA TRP A 293 20.54 -8.88 7.53
C TRP A 293 21.81 -8.47 6.78
N PHE A 294 21.69 -7.55 5.83
CA PHE A 294 22.79 -7.24 4.90
C PHE A 294 23.51 -5.92 5.22
N HIS A 295 23.02 -5.13 6.18
CA HIS A 295 23.65 -3.90 6.69
C HIS A 295 24.26 -3.01 5.59
N ARG A 296 25.59 -3.06 5.38
CA ARG A 296 26.33 -2.26 4.38
C ARG A 296 26.01 -2.66 2.94
N TRP A 297 25.67 -3.93 2.71
CA TRP A 297 25.34 -4.49 1.39
C TRP A 297 23.86 -4.35 1.02
N ARG A 298 23.04 -3.70 1.86
CA ARG A 298 21.58 -3.57 1.63
C ARG A 298 21.23 -3.05 0.23
N TRP A 299 21.94 -2.04 -0.26
CA TRP A 299 21.67 -1.46 -1.58
C TRP A 299 22.01 -2.43 -2.71
N THR A 300 23.15 -3.11 -2.61
CA THR A 300 23.53 -4.17 -3.55
C THR A 300 22.47 -5.28 -3.58
N MET A 301 21.99 -5.72 -2.41
CA MET A 301 20.97 -6.76 -2.31
C MET A 301 19.62 -6.32 -2.89
N ILE A 302 19.21 -5.07 -2.70
CA ILE A 302 17.99 -4.53 -3.34
C ILE A 302 18.14 -4.55 -4.86
N VAL A 303 19.28 -4.13 -5.41
CA VAL A 303 19.54 -4.14 -6.86
C VAL A 303 19.54 -5.58 -7.40
N VAL A 304 20.20 -6.51 -6.71
CA VAL A 304 20.21 -7.93 -7.08
C VAL A 304 18.80 -8.50 -7.05
N LEU A 305 18.00 -8.20 -6.00
CA LEU A 305 16.62 -8.65 -5.91
C LEU A 305 15.78 -8.11 -7.08
N LEU A 306 15.91 -6.83 -7.43
CA LEU A 306 15.21 -6.25 -8.58
C LEU A 306 15.65 -6.92 -9.89
N ALA A 307 16.94 -7.21 -10.07
CA ALA A 307 17.45 -7.92 -11.24
C ALA A 307 16.92 -9.36 -11.33
N VAL A 308 16.85 -10.06 -10.20
CA VAL A 308 16.27 -11.41 -10.10
C VAL A 308 14.79 -11.37 -10.42
N VAL A 309 14.01 -10.46 -9.82
CA VAL A 309 12.59 -10.29 -10.13
C VAL A 309 12.40 -10.03 -11.63
N ASN A 310 13.17 -9.10 -12.20
CA ASN A 310 13.11 -8.79 -13.64
C ASN A 310 13.53 -9.96 -14.54
N MET A 311 14.41 -10.84 -14.09
CA MET A 311 14.77 -12.06 -14.83
C MET A 311 13.66 -13.11 -14.72
N VAL A 312 13.11 -13.29 -13.53
CA VAL A 312 12.08 -14.29 -13.24
C VAL A 312 10.76 -13.94 -13.94
N THR A 313 10.39 -12.66 -14.02
CA THR A 313 9.16 -12.22 -14.71
C THR A 313 9.19 -12.42 -16.23
N LYS A 314 10.34 -12.75 -16.83
CA LYS A 314 10.42 -13.12 -18.25
C LYS A 314 9.88 -14.51 -18.55
N TYR A 315 9.84 -15.39 -17.56
CA TYR A 315 9.34 -16.75 -17.74
C TYR A 315 7.80 -16.74 -17.72
N GLU A 316 7.18 -17.49 -18.63
CA GLU A 316 5.72 -17.51 -18.78
C GLU A 316 4.97 -17.89 -17.49
N VAL A 317 5.58 -18.69 -16.62
CA VAL A 317 5.01 -19.09 -15.31
C VAL A 317 4.68 -17.88 -14.43
N PHE A 318 5.46 -16.80 -14.54
CA PHE A 318 5.27 -15.57 -13.76
C PHE A 318 4.58 -14.46 -14.56
N ASN A 319 4.25 -14.71 -15.83
CA ASN A 319 3.55 -13.77 -16.69
C ASN A 319 2.06 -14.14 -16.76
N HIS A 320 1.22 -13.40 -16.03
CA HIS A 320 -0.22 -13.59 -16.11
C HIS A 320 -0.74 -13.07 -17.45
N LYS A 321 -1.09 -13.98 -18.36
CA LYS A 321 -1.68 -13.64 -19.66
C LYS A 321 -3.14 -13.25 -19.44
N ASN A 322 -3.45 -11.95 -19.56
CA ASN A 322 -4.83 -11.49 -19.63
C ASN A 322 -5.43 -11.95 -20.96
N VAL A 323 -6.39 -12.87 -20.89
CA VAL A 323 -7.10 -13.41 -22.06
C VAL A 323 -8.34 -12.58 -22.34
N ALA A 324 -8.56 -12.23 -23.61
CA ALA A 324 -9.84 -11.69 -24.07
C ALA A 324 -10.91 -12.79 -24.02
N TYR A 325 -12.03 -12.50 -23.35
CA TYR A 325 -13.16 -13.40 -23.24
C TYR A 325 -13.71 -13.80 -24.61
N GLY A 326 -14.11 -15.07 -24.76
CA GLY A 326 -14.73 -15.60 -25.98
C GLY A 326 -13.77 -16.06 -27.07
N LEU A 327 -12.46 -15.89 -26.91
CA LEU A 327 -11.45 -16.49 -27.79
C LEU A 327 -11.01 -17.87 -27.29
N ASN A 328 -10.72 -18.78 -28.22
CA ASN A 328 -10.16 -20.09 -27.92
C ASN A 328 -8.64 -20.02 -27.85
N TYR A 329 -8.08 -20.22 -26.66
CA TYR A 329 -6.62 -20.21 -26.41
C TYR A 329 -6.01 -21.62 -26.34
N GLU A 330 -6.79 -22.66 -26.59
CA GLU A 330 -6.31 -24.04 -26.67
C GLU A 330 -5.71 -24.36 -28.05
N THR A 331 -5.88 -23.47 -29.02
CA THR A 331 -5.34 -23.60 -30.38
C THR A 331 -3.91 -23.05 -30.49
N ALA A 332 -3.22 -23.45 -31.56
CA ALA A 332 -1.91 -22.90 -31.86
C ALA A 332 -1.98 -21.36 -31.99
N PRO A 333 -1.14 -20.61 -31.24
CA PRO A 333 -1.15 -19.16 -31.32
C PRO A 333 -0.89 -18.66 -32.74
N ALA A 334 -1.64 -17.65 -33.17
CA ALA A 334 -1.38 -16.99 -34.45
C ALA A 334 0.02 -16.36 -34.45
N THR A 335 0.74 -16.48 -35.56
CA THR A 335 2.07 -15.88 -35.71
C THR A 335 1.97 -14.37 -35.72
N TYR A 336 2.56 -13.71 -34.73
CA TYR A 336 2.63 -12.25 -34.64
C TYR A 336 3.98 -11.76 -35.18
N SER A 337 4.10 -11.66 -36.50
CA SER A 337 5.27 -11.08 -37.19
C SER A 337 4.84 -10.01 -38.19
N TYR A 338 5.78 -9.16 -38.59
CA TYR A 338 5.53 -8.19 -39.65
C TYR A 338 5.13 -8.86 -40.97
N GLU A 339 5.77 -9.97 -41.34
CA GLU A 339 5.41 -10.68 -42.58
C GLU A 339 3.98 -11.25 -42.50
N ALA A 340 3.59 -11.80 -41.35
CA ALA A 340 2.24 -12.33 -41.15
C ALA A 340 1.19 -11.20 -41.22
N LEU A 341 1.44 -10.04 -40.60
CA LEU A 341 0.57 -8.88 -40.67
C LEU A 341 0.46 -8.31 -42.08
N GLU A 342 1.57 -8.24 -42.82
CA GLU A 342 1.60 -7.79 -44.20
C GLU A 342 0.84 -8.75 -45.13
N ALA A 343 0.99 -10.06 -44.93
CA ALA A 343 0.26 -11.08 -45.67
C ALA A 343 -1.26 -10.99 -45.45
N ILE A 344 -1.70 -10.64 -44.24
CA ILE A 344 -3.13 -10.40 -43.94
C ILE A 344 -3.63 -9.15 -44.70
N CYS A 345 -2.79 -8.12 -44.83
CA CYS A 345 -3.10 -6.87 -45.54
C CYS A 345 -2.88 -6.95 -47.06
N SER A 346 -2.90 -8.14 -47.66
CA SER A 346 -2.75 -8.31 -49.11
C SER A 346 -3.85 -7.56 -49.90
N PRO A 347 -3.55 -7.09 -51.12
CA PRO A 347 -4.55 -6.43 -51.97
C PRO A 347 -5.82 -7.26 -52.17
N GLU A 348 -5.68 -8.58 -52.27
CA GLU A 348 -6.79 -9.53 -52.41
C GLU A 348 -7.68 -9.54 -51.16
N ASN A 349 -7.08 -9.64 -49.96
CA ASN A 349 -7.83 -9.61 -48.70
C ASN A 349 -8.53 -8.27 -48.49
N VAL A 350 -7.85 -7.16 -48.81
CA VAL A 350 -8.43 -5.81 -48.74
C VAL A 350 -9.60 -5.65 -49.71
N ALA A 351 -9.50 -6.22 -50.92
CA ALA A 351 -10.60 -6.20 -51.88
C ALA A 351 -11.79 -7.04 -51.40
N ALA A 352 -11.52 -8.23 -50.85
CA ALA A 352 -12.54 -9.09 -50.27
C ALA A 352 -13.26 -8.44 -49.07
N ASP A 353 -12.51 -7.82 -48.16
CA ASP A 353 -13.06 -7.11 -46.99
C ASP A 353 -13.92 -5.89 -47.40
N LYS A 354 -13.48 -5.13 -48.41
CA LYS A 354 -14.29 -4.07 -49.02
C LYS A 354 -15.58 -4.60 -49.62
N ALA A 355 -15.52 -5.71 -50.36
CA ALA A 355 -16.71 -6.31 -50.96
C ALA A 355 -17.71 -6.79 -49.89
N ALA A 356 -17.23 -7.46 -48.85
CA ALA A 356 -18.05 -7.89 -47.72
C ALA A 356 -18.69 -6.70 -46.98
N THR A 357 -17.92 -5.62 -46.76
CA THR A 357 -18.44 -4.39 -46.15
C THR A 357 -19.51 -3.72 -47.03
N ILE A 358 -19.32 -3.68 -48.35
CA ILE A 358 -20.33 -3.17 -49.29
C ILE A 358 -21.62 -3.99 -49.20
N GLU A 359 -21.53 -5.32 -49.08
CA GLU A 359 -22.70 -6.18 -48.93
C GLU A 359 -23.48 -5.86 -47.63
N ILE A 360 -22.77 -5.67 -46.52
CA ILE A 360 -23.36 -5.25 -45.23
C ILE A 360 -24.09 -3.90 -45.39
N LEU A 361 -23.46 -2.93 -46.07
CA LEU A 361 -24.03 -1.60 -46.29
C LEU A 361 -25.26 -1.64 -47.21
N GLU A 362 -25.27 -2.45 -48.27
CA GLU A 362 -26.45 -2.60 -49.13
C GLU A 362 -27.61 -3.30 -48.39
N LYS A 363 -27.32 -4.30 -47.54
CA LYS A 363 -28.34 -4.90 -46.64
C LYS A 363 -28.92 -3.88 -45.67
N TRP A 364 -28.07 -3.08 -45.01
CA TRP A 364 -28.52 -1.99 -44.12
C TRP A 364 -29.39 -0.97 -44.88
N LYS A 365 -28.95 -0.53 -46.05
CA LYS A 365 -29.67 0.43 -46.89
C LYS A 365 -31.03 -0.11 -47.35
N ALA A 366 -31.12 -1.40 -47.68
CA ALA A 366 -32.38 -2.06 -48.01
C ALA A 366 -33.34 -2.08 -46.81
N LYS A 367 -32.86 -2.45 -45.60
CA LYS A 367 -33.63 -2.38 -44.34
C LYS A 367 -34.21 -0.98 -44.13
N MET A 368 -33.40 0.06 -44.30
CA MET A 368 -33.83 1.44 -44.07
C MET A 368 -34.84 1.95 -45.12
N ARG A 369 -34.71 1.51 -46.38
CA ARG A 369 -35.68 1.83 -47.44
C ARG A 369 -37.04 1.17 -47.18
N ALA A 370 -37.04 -0.08 -46.74
CA ALA A 370 -38.26 -0.79 -46.36
C ALA A 370 -38.98 -0.12 -45.18
N ALA A 371 -38.24 0.51 -44.27
CA ALA A 371 -38.77 1.33 -43.18
C ALA A 371 -39.27 2.74 -43.61
N GLY A 372 -39.42 2.99 -44.92
CA GLY A 372 -39.96 4.25 -45.44
C GLY A 372 -38.95 5.39 -45.57
N THR A 373 -37.64 5.12 -45.49
CA THR A 373 -36.59 6.13 -45.63
C THR A 373 -35.86 5.98 -46.98
N PRO A 374 -36.33 6.65 -48.07
CA PRO A 374 -35.80 6.43 -49.42
C PRO A 374 -34.32 6.80 -49.58
N LYS A 375 -33.84 7.77 -48.80
CA LYS A 375 -32.43 8.19 -48.72
C LYS A 375 -31.97 8.23 -47.25
N PRO A 376 -31.62 7.08 -46.66
CA PRO A 376 -31.26 7.01 -45.25
C PRO A 376 -29.92 7.73 -45.01
N LYS A 377 -29.83 8.42 -43.86
CA LYS A 377 -28.58 9.02 -43.40
C LYS A 377 -27.83 7.94 -42.61
N MET A 378 -26.58 7.68 -42.96
CA MET A 378 -25.72 6.78 -42.20
C MET A 378 -25.08 7.56 -41.06
N ILE A 379 -25.16 7.02 -39.84
CA ILE A 379 -24.53 7.59 -38.66
C ILE A 379 -23.31 6.74 -38.29
N LEU A 380 -22.18 7.41 -38.09
CA LEU A 380 -20.95 6.83 -37.53
C LEU A 380 -20.74 7.51 -36.17
N TYR A 381 -20.91 6.77 -35.09
CA TYR A 381 -20.82 7.31 -33.73
C TYR A 381 -19.41 7.10 -33.16
N ALA A 382 -18.69 8.20 -32.99
CA ALA A 382 -17.33 8.21 -32.47
C ALA A 382 -17.29 8.67 -31.00
N VAL A 383 -16.66 7.88 -30.13
CA VAL A 383 -16.53 8.19 -28.69
C VAL A 383 -15.07 8.26 -28.26
N SER A 384 -14.74 9.28 -27.47
CA SER A 384 -13.42 9.40 -26.86
C SER A 384 -13.27 8.45 -25.67
N GLY A 385 -12.02 8.20 -25.26
CA GLY A 385 -11.72 7.55 -23.99
C GLY A 385 -11.77 8.52 -22.81
N GLY A 386 -11.92 7.99 -21.59
CA GLY A 386 -11.93 8.78 -20.36
C GLY A 386 -12.42 8.02 -19.13
N GLY A 387 -12.12 6.72 -19.06
CA GLY A 387 -12.54 5.84 -17.95
C GLY A 387 -14.05 5.84 -17.73
N LEU A 388 -14.48 5.66 -16.47
CA LEU A 388 -15.89 5.58 -16.09
C LEU A 388 -16.68 6.84 -16.47
N LYS A 389 -16.08 8.03 -16.39
CA LYS A 389 -16.75 9.28 -16.77
C LYS A 389 -17.17 9.27 -18.24
N SER A 390 -16.25 8.87 -19.12
CA SER A 390 -16.53 8.73 -20.54
C SER A 390 -17.54 7.62 -20.82
N ALA A 391 -17.49 6.51 -20.07
CA ALA A 391 -18.49 5.44 -20.20
C ALA A 391 -19.92 5.94 -19.89
N VAL A 392 -20.11 6.59 -18.74
CA VAL A 392 -21.40 7.15 -18.34
C VAL A 392 -21.87 8.22 -19.33
N TRP A 393 -20.98 9.13 -19.72
CA TRP A 393 -21.30 10.20 -20.67
C TRP A 393 -21.73 9.64 -22.03
N SER A 394 -20.93 8.75 -22.61
CA SER A 394 -21.23 8.14 -23.91
C SER A 394 -22.55 7.36 -23.89
N MET A 395 -22.82 6.60 -22.83
CA MET A 395 -24.11 5.90 -22.68
C MET A 395 -25.27 6.88 -22.56
N GLN A 396 -25.15 7.93 -21.74
CA GLN A 396 -26.23 8.90 -21.55
C GLN A 396 -26.54 9.68 -22.82
N VAL A 397 -25.51 10.17 -23.53
CA VAL A 397 -25.70 10.89 -24.80
C VAL A 397 -26.36 9.99 -25.84
N LEU A 398 -25.90 8.74 -25.95
CA LEU A 398 -26.45 7.76 -26.88
C LEU A 398 -27.92 7.44 -26.56
N ARG A 399 -28.23 7.11 -25.30
CA ARG A 399 -29.61 6.86 -24.84
C ARG A 399 -30.52 8.06 -25.07
N HIS A 400 -30.03 9.26 -24.80
CA HIS A 400 -30.83 10.47 -24.95
C HIS A 400 -31.09 10.80 -26.43
N ALA A 401 -30.05 10.70 -27.28
CA ALA A 401 -30.18 10.89 -28.72
C ALA A 401 -31.17 9.88 -29.33
N ASP A 402 -31.10 8.62 -28.90
CA ASP A 402 -32.01 7.59 -29.39
C ASP A 402 -33.45 7.81 -28.91
N SER A 403 -33.63 8.20 -27.65
CA SER A 403 -34.93 8.58 -27.10
C SER A 403 -35.57 9.76 -27.84
N LEU A 404 -34.81 10.81 -28.15
CA LEU A 404 -35.30 11.98 -28.91
C LEU A 404 -35.72 11.63 -30.34
N THR A 405 -35.18 10.55 -30.89
CA THR A 405 -35.44 10.10 -32.26
C THR A 405 -36.39 8.90 -32.33
N ASN A 406 -36.94 8.47 -31.19
CA ASN A 406 -37.77 7.27 -31.07
C ASN A 406 -37.12 6.03 -31.73
N GLY A 407 -35.84 5.76 -31.43
CA GLY A 407 -35.11 4.58 -31.95
C GLY A 407 -34.46 4.78 -33.32
N LYS A 408 -34.77 5.86 -34.03
CA LYS A 408 -34.25 6.08 -35.40
C LYS A 408 -32.75 6.34 -35.43
N PHE A 409 -32.19 6.95 -34.38
CA PHE A 409 -30.75 7.16 -34.28
C PHE A 409 -30.01 5.82 -34.25
N TRP A 410 -30.47 4.89 -33.42
CA TRP A 410 -29.89 3.56 -33.32
C TRP A 410 -29.98 2.79 -34.65
N ASP A 411 -31.17 2.75 -35.26
CA ASP A 411 -31.39 2.06 -36.54
C ASP A 411 -30.52 2.59 -37.69
N GLN A 412 -30.16 3.88 -37.64
CA GLN A 412 -29.30 4.54 -38.63
C GLN A 412 -27.80 4.50 -38.30
N THR A 413 -27.42 4.04 -37.11
CA THR A 413 -26.02 3.94 -36.70
C THR A 413 -25.41 2.62 -37.18
N VAL A 414 -24.40 2.73 -38.04
CA VAL A 414 -23.75 1.57 -38.68
C VAL A 414 -22.43 1.21 -38.00
N LEU A 415 -21.79 2.19 -37.37
CA LEU A 415 -20.50 1.99 -36.71
C LEU A 415 -20.46 2.77 -35.39
N PHE A 416 -20.09 2.04 -34.33
CA PHE A 416 -19.59 2.61 -33.10
C PHE A 416 -18.06 2.46 -33.10
N SER A 417 -17.35 3.58 -32.99
CA SER A 417 -15.89 3.61 -32.93
C SER A 417 -15.43 4.45 -31.75
N GLY A 418 -14.32 4.09 -31.12
CA GLY A 418 -13.81 4.87 -30.00
C GLY A 418 -12.69 4.20 -29.24
N ALA A 419 -12.55 4.56 -27.97
CA ALA A 419 -11.51 4.00 -27.11
C ALA A 419 -11.98 3.91 -25.64
N SER A 420 -11.43 2.94 -24.91
CA SER A 420 -11.52 2.85 -23.44
C SER A 420 -12.98 2.98 -22.93
N GLY A 421 -13.21 3.81 -21.91
CA GLY A 421 -14.52 4.02 -21.28
C GLY A 421 -15.65 4.34 -22.26
N GLY A 422 -15.44 5.17 -23.28
CA GLY A 422 -16.49 5.52 -24.24
C GLY A 422 -17.01 4.32 -25.01
N ILE A 423 -16.10 3.40 -25.38
CA ILE A 423 -16.48 2.11 -25.99
C ILE A 423 -17.25 1.24 -25.02
N ILE A 424 -16.84 1.20 -23.74
CA ILE A 424 -17.57 0.42 -22.73
C ILE A 424 -19.00 0.95 -22.57
N GLY A 425 -19.16 2.28 -22.49
CA GLY A 425 -20.48 2.92 -22.36
C GLY A 425 -21.39 2.69 -23.57
N THR A 426 -20.84 2.74 -24.78
CA THR A 426 -21.60 2.46 -26.02
C THR A 426 -21.93 0.98 -26.17
N ALA A 427 -21.01 0.07 -25.83
CA ALA A 427 -21.26 -1.37 -25.82
C ALA A 427 -22.32 -1.75 -24.78
N TYR A 428 -22.31 -1.14 -23.60
CA TYR A 428 -23.32 -1.37 -22.57
C TYR A 428 -24.74 -1.00 -23.03
N TYR A 429 -24.91 0.02 -23.86
CA TYR A 429 -26.22 0.37 -24.42
C TYR A 429 -26.65 -0.56 -25.58
N ARG A 430 -25.69 -1.22 -26.22
CA ARG A 430 -25.95 -2.19 -27.31
C ARG A 430 -26.55 -3.49 -26.77
N GLU A 431 -26.03 -3.96 -25.64
CA GLU A 431 -26.54 -5.13 -24.90
C GLU A 431 -27.82 -4.77 -24.15
#